data_AF-A0A645J3Q5-F1
#
_entry.id   AF-A0A645J3Q5-F1
#
_cell.length_a   1.000
_cell.length_b   1.000
_cell.length_c   1.000
_cell.angle_alpha   90.00
_cell.angle_beta   90.00
_cell.angle_gamma   90.00
#
_symmetry.space_group_name_H-M   'P 1'
#
loop_
_entity.id
_entity.type
_entity.pdbx_description
1 polymer ?
#
loop_
_entity_poly.entity_id
_entity_poly.type
_entity_poly.pdbx_seq_one_letter_code
_entity_poly.pdbx_strand_id
1 'polypeptide(L)' 'MIRIDGHSFKEIEDALAEARTIKGKPTAIIAKTIKGKGVSFMENNSGWHGKAPNEEEAKKAVAELGGEW' A
#
# COMPACT_ATOMS: atom_id res chain seq x y z
N MET A 1 5.56 -4.75 -19.06
CA MET A 1 5.50 -4.54 -17.60
C MET A 1 5.00 -3.13 -17.38
N ILE A 2 4.10 -2.92 -16.43
CA ILE A 2 3.55 -1.60 -16.10
C ILE A 2 4.14 -1.20 -14.75
N ARG A 3 4.55 0.06 -14.56
CA ARG A 3 5.08 0.57 -13.29
C ARG A 3 4.19 1.70 -12.81
N ILE A 4 3.81 1.65 -11.54
CA ILE A 4 2.87 2.62 -10.95
C ILE A 4 3.30 3.04 -9.55
N ASP A 5 2.79 4.18 -9.09
CA ASP A 5 2.63 4.44 -7.66
C ASP A 5 1.52 3.54 -7.10
N GLY A 6 1.88 2.67 -6.16
CA GLY A 6 0.94 1.74 -5.53
C GLY A 6 -0.02 2.39 -4.54
N HIS A 7 0.10 3.70 -4.29
CA HIS A 7 -0.83 4.49 -3.47
C HIS A 7 -1.69 5.45 -4.31
N SER A 8 -1.57 5.41 -5.63
CA SER A 8 -2.40 6.20 -6.54
C SER A 8 -3.53 5.34 -7.11
N PHE A 9 -4.76 5.54 -6.60
CA PHE A 9 -5.94 4.81 -7.10
C PHE A 9 -6.12 4.97 -8.61
N LYS A 10 -5.87 6.18 -9.13
CA LYS A 10 -5.93 6.44 -10.56
C LYS A 10 -4.95 5.57 -11.35
N GLU A 11 -3.69 5.50 -10.93
CA GLU A 11 -2.69 4.70 -11.65
C GLU A 11 -2.97 3.20 -11.54
N ILE A 12 -3.52 2.75 -10.42
CA ILE A 12 -3.97 1.36 -10.26
C ILE A 12 -5.09 1.04 -11.26
N GLU A 13 -6.11 1.90 -11.35
CA GLU A 13 -7.22 1.73 -12.29
C GLU A 13 -6.75 1.74 -13.75
N ASP A 14 -5.93 2.73 -14.12
CA ASP A 14 -5.37 2.86 -15.46
C ASP A 14 -4.52 1.63 -15.84
N ALA A 15 -3.65 1.15 -14.93
CA ALA A 15 -2.81 -0.02 -15.16
C ALA A 15 -3.61 -1.32 -15.28
N LEU A 16 -4.68 -1.47 -14.50
CA LEU A 16 -5.60 -2.60 -14.61
C LEU A 16 -6.38 -2.57 -15.93
N ALA A 17 -6.81 -1.39 -16.37
CA ALA A 17 -7.46 -1.22 -17.68
C ALA A 17 -6.52 -1.59 -18.83
N GLU A 18 -5.28 -1.06 -18.82
CA GLU A 18 -4.24 -1.41 -19.79
C GLU A 18 -3.95 -2.92 -19.78
N ALA A 19 -3.75 -3.52 -18.61
CA ALA A 19 -3.43 -4.94 -18.49
C ALA A 19 -4.49 -5.85 -19.12
N ARG A 20 -5.77 -5.47 -19.08
CA ARG A 20 -6.88 -6.22 -19.71
C ARG A 20 -6.82 -6.19 -21.24
N THR A 21 -6.22 -5.17 -21.84
CA THR A 21 -6.06 -5.05 -23.30
C THR A 21 -4.95 -5.95 -23.84
N ILE A 22 -3.96 -6.32 -23.02
CA ILE A 22 -2.82 -7.12 -23.45
C ILE A 22 -3.24 -8.59 -23.57
N LYS A 23 -3.11 -9.16 -24.77
CA LYS A 23 -3.41 -10.58 -25.08
C LYS A 23 -2.15 -11.33 -25.50
N GLY A 24 -2.19 -12.66 -25.39
CA GLY A 24 -1.11 -13.56 -25.84
C GLY A 24 0.11 -13.62 -24.92
N LYS A 25 0.11 -12.92 -23.78
CA LYS A 25 1.16 -12.98 -22.75
C LYS A 25 0.63 -12.51 -21.40
N PRO A 26 1.25 -12.90 -20.27
CA PRO A 26 0.93 -12.34 -18.96
C PRO A 26 1.39 -10.88 -18.84
N THR A 27 0.72 -10.14 -17.97
CA THR A 27 1.08 -8.76 -17.60
C THR A 27 1.52 -8.73 -16.14
N ALA A 28 2.69 -8.12 -15.88
CA ALA A 28 3.15 -7.80 -14.53
C ALA A 28 3.05 -6.28 -14.30
N ILE A 29 2.40 -5.91 -13.19
CA ILE A 29 2.33 -4.54 -12.67
C ILE A 29 3.26 -4.45 -11.46
N ILE A 30 4.26 -3.58 -11.53
CA ILE A 30 5.19 -3.31 -10.44
C ILE A 30 4.74 -2.04 -9.74
N ALA A 31 4.07 -2.20 -8.61
CA ALA A 31 3.56 -1.11 -7.79
C ALA A 31 4.59 -0.70 -6.74
N LYS A 32 5.08 0.54 -6.81
CA LYS A 32 5.95 1.11 -5.78
C LYS A 32 5.09 1.49 -4.57
N THR A 33 5.32 0.85 -3.43
CA THR A 33 4.56 1.09 -2.20
C THR A 33 5.48 1.54 -1.05
N ILE A 34 4.85 1.88 0.08
CA ILE A 34 5.47 2.18 1.36
C ILE A 34 4.90 1.16 2.32
N LYS A 35 5.75 0.31 2.90
CA LYS A 35 5.30 -0.67 3.88
C LYS A 35 4.88 0.06 5.15
N GLY A 36 3.67 -0.21 5.65
CA GLY A 36 3.10 0.53 6.77
C GLY A 36 2.52 1.91 6.41
N LYS A 37 2.21 2.17 5.12
CA LYS A 37 1.63 3.44 4.66
C LYS A 37 0.49 3.92 5.54
N GLY A 38 0.52 5.19 5.92
CA GLY A 38 -0.53 5.85 6.70
C GLY A 38 -0.31 5.85 8.21
N VAL A 39 0.64 5.07 8.71
CA VAL A 39 1.04 5.09 10.13
C VAL A 39 2.52 5.48 10.23
N SER A 40 2.78 6.68 10.72
CA SER A 40 4.07 7.38 10.70
C SER A 40 5.23 6.55 11.23
N PHE A 41 5.01 5.81 12.33
CA PHE A 41 6.04 5.00 12.99
C PHE A 41 6.21 3.61 12.36
N MET A 42 5.29 3.20 11.47
CA MET A 42 5.36 1.94 10.71
C MET A 42 5.92 2.14 9.29
N GLU A 43 5.81 3.33 8.71
CA GLU A 43 6.28 3.59 7.35
C GLU A 43 7.78 3.27 7.18
N ASN A 44 8.08 2.41 6.20
CA ASN A 44 9.44 1.96 5.85
C ASN A 44 10.25 1.37 7.02
N ASN A 45 9.58 0.83 8.04
CA ASN A 45 10.22 0.24 9.20
C ASN A 45 10.06 -1.29 9.21
N SER A 46 11.19 -2.01 9.08
CA SER A 46 11.19 -3.48 9.02
C SER A 46 10.75 -4.13 10.33
N GLY A 47 10.91 -3.47 11.48
CA GLY A 47 10.47 -3.97 12.79
C GLY A 47 8.96 -4.21 12.87
N TRP A 48 8.19 -3.55 12.01
CA TRP A 48 6.74 -3.69 11.90
C TRP A 48 6.30 -4.74 10.88
N HIS A 49 7.21 -5.62 10.41
CA HIS A 49 6.82 -6.68 9.47
C HIS A 49 5.83 -7.69 10.06
N GLY A 50 6.02 -8.08 11.31
CA GLY A 50 5.20 -9.10 11.99
C GLY A 50 4.99 -8.82 13.47
N LYS A 51 5.36 -7.63 13.94
CA LYS A 51 5.11 -7.19 15.31
C LYS A 51 3.70 -6.59 15.39
N ALA A 52 2.87 -7.09 16.30
CA ALA A 52 1.60 -6.45 16.64
C ALA A 52 1.85 -5.16 17.46
N PRO A 53 1.08 -4.08 17.23
CA PRO A 53 1.14 -2.89 18.08
C PRO A 53 0.59 -3.21 19.48
N ASN A 54 1.19 -2.60 20.51
CA ASN A 54 0.56 -2.55 21.82
C ASN A 54 -0.63 -1.57 21.81
N GLU A 55 -1.37 -1.48 22.93
CA GLU A 55 -2.59 -0.67 23.01
C GLU A 55 -2.36 0.82 22.66
N GLU A 56 -1.27 1.41 23.14
CA GLU A 56 -0.95 2.83 22.89
C GLU A 56 -0.49 3.06 21.44
N GLU A 57 0.28 2.13 20.88
CA GLU A 57 0.66 2.13 19.46
C GLU A 57 -0.58 1.98 18.57
N ALA A 58 -1.57 1.17 18.97
CA ALA A 58 -2.81 0.96 18.23
C ALA A 58 -3.72 2.21 18.24
N LYS A 59 -3.93 2.82 19.41
CA LYS A 59 -4.65 4.10 19.56
C LYS A 59 -4.05 5.17 18.64
N LYS A 60 -2.73 5.31 18.66
CA LYS A 60 -2.01 6.26 17.81
C LYS A 60 -2.20 5.96 16.33
N ALA A 61 -2.04 4.70 15.92
CA ALA A 61 -2.22 4.30 14.52
C ALA A 61 -3.64 4.60 14.01
N VAL A 62 -4.68 4.30 14.79
CA VAL A 62 -6.07 4.58 14.41
C VAL A 62 -6.34 6.07 14.30
N ALA A 63 -5.82 6.88 15.23
CA ALA A 63 -5.92 8.33 15.14
C ALA A 63 -5.23 8.90 13.88
N GLU A 64 -4.04 8.39 13.51
CA GLU A 64 -3.34 8.81 12.28
C GLU A 64 -4.10 8.43 11.00
N LEU A 65 -4.87 7.34 11.04
CA LEU A 65 -5.75 6.92 9.95
C LEU A 65 -7.08 7.69 9.90
N GLY A 66 -7.32 8.60 10.85
CA GLY A 66 -8.56 9.38 10.94
C GLY A 66 -9.73 8.63 11.57
N GLY A 67 -9.47 7.53 12.29
CA GLY A 67 -10.47 6.76 13.02
C GLY A 67 -10.52 7.09 14.52
N GLU A 68 -11.47 6.47 15.21
CA GLU A 68 -11.61 6.50 16.67
C GLU A 68 -11.34 5.10 17.25
N TRP A 69 -10.67 5.02 18.40
CA TRP A 69 -10.28 3.79 19.09
C TRP A 69 -11.11 3.54 20.35
#